data_AF-A0A5K0ZQ98-F1
#
_entry.id   AF-A0A5K0ZQ98-F1
#
_cell.length_a   1.000
_cell.length_b   1.000
_cell.length_c   1.000
_cell.angle_alpha   90.00
_cell.angle_beta   90.00
_cell.angle_gamma   90.00
#
_symmetry.space_group_name_H-M   'P 1'
#
loop_
_entity.id
_entity.type
_entity.pdbx_description
1 polymer ?
#
loop_
_entity_poly.entity_id
_entity_poly.type
_entity_poly.pdbx_seq_one_letter_code
_entity_poly.pdbx_strand_id
1 'polypeptide(L)' 'RSTIQSASEFATRNQLPPRLQDQILAHICLKHKTEGLKQQDTLNDLPKAIRSSILNYLFLPIIQKVYLFQGVSFDFLFQL' A
#
# COMPACT_ATOMS: atom_id res chain seq x y z
N ARG A 1 14.12 9.37 6.49
CA ARG A 1 15.35 9.94 5.89
C ARG A 1 16.38 8.85 5.58
N SER A 2 16.64 7.91 6.49
CA SER A 2 17.52 6.74 6.24
C SER A 2 17.13 5.93 5.00
N THR A 3 15.86 5.61 4.80
CA THR A 3 15.39 4.78 3.66
C THR A 3 15.66 5.41 2.30
N ILE A 4 15.56 6.74 2.20
CA ILE A 4 15.85 7.49 0.95
C ILE A 4 17.35 7.42 0.65
N GLN A 5 18.19 7.59 1.67
CA GLN A 5 19.64 7.51 1.54
C GLN A 5 20.07 6.11 1.09
N SER A 6 19.56 5.05 1.73
CA SER A 6 19.87 3.67 1.36
C SER A 6 19.39 3.32 -0.05
N ALA A 7 18.24 3.84 -0.48
CA ALA A 7 17.76 3.64 -1.85
C ALA A 7 18.63 4.35 -2.90
N SER A 8 19.14 5.54 -2.59
CA SER A 8 20.08 6.26 -3.45
C SER A 8 21.40 5.49 -3.58
N GLU A 9 21.97 5.04 -2.46
CA GLU A 9 23.19 4.23 -2.42
C GLU A 9 23.04 2.92 -3.18
N PHE A 10 21.88 2.26 -3.06
CA PHE A 10 21.56 1.05 -3.83
C PHE A 10 21.52 1.34 -5.34
N ALA A 11 20.88 2.44 -5.75
CA ALA A 11 20.80 2.81 -7.16
C ALA A 11 22.18 3.11 -7.76
N THR A 12 23.02 3.84 -7.02
CA THR A 12 24.40 4.14 -7.44
C THR A 12 25.26 2.87 -7.49
N ARG A 13 25.19 2.02 -6.45
CA ARG A 13 25.99 0.78 -6.39
C ARG A 13 25.66 -0.19 -7.52
N ASN A 14 24.41 -0.25 -7.95
CA ASN A 14 23.94 -1.15 -9.01
C ASN A 14 23.89 -0.48 -10.39
N GLN A 15 24.40 0.77 -10.52
CA GLN A 15 24.43 1.51 -11.78
C GLN A 15 23.03 1.58 -12.46
N LEU A 16 21.99 1.79 -11.65
CA LEU A 16 20.64 1.88 -12.19
C LEU A 16 20.52 3.10 -13.12
N PRO A 17 19.78 2.98 -14.24
CA PRO A 17 19.42 4.11 -15.08
C PRO A 17 18.79 5.24 -14.26
N PRO A 18 19.10 6.52 -14.55
CA PRO A 18 18.57 7.66 -13.79
C PRO A 18 17.05 7.66 -13.64
N ARG A 19 16.32 7.27 -14.70
CA ARG A 19 14.85 7.15 -14.65
C ARG A 19 14.35 6.16 -13.60
N LEU A 20 15.03 5.03 -13.41
CA LEU A 20 14.64 4.03 -12.42
C LEU A 20 14.98 4.52 -11.01
N GLN A 21 16.12 5.19 -10.83
CA GLN A 21 16.46 5.83 -9.56
C GLN A 21 15.40 6.87 -9.16
N ASP A 22 14.99 7.73 -10.09
CA ASP A 22 13.97 8.76 -9.84
C ASP A 22 12.62 8.13 -9.46
N GLN A 23 12.21 7.06 -10.15
CA GLN A 23 10.98 6.32 -9.82
C GLN A 23 11.01 5.71 -8.42
N ILE A 24 12.12 5.09 -8.03
CA ILE A 24 12.29 4.51 -6.69
C ILE A 24 12.18 5.60 -5.62
N LEU A 25 12.91 6.71 -5.80
CA LEU A 25 12.92 7.80 -4.84
C LEU A 25 11.54 8.49 -4.75
N ALA A 26 10.87 8.70 -5.88
CA ALA A 26 9.53 9.27 -5.92
C ALA A 26 8.53 8.37 -5.19
N HIS A 27 8.57 7.05 -5.40
CA HIS A 27 7.72 6.10 -4.69
C HIS A 27 7.97 6.12 -3.18
N ILE A 28 9.22 6.08 -2.73
CA ILE A 28 9.56 6.11 -1.29
C ILE A 28 9.09 7.42 -0.65
N CYS A 29 9.25 8.55 -1.34
CA CYS A 29 8.80 9.86 -0.86
C CYS A 29 7.26 9.92 -0.75
N LEU A 30 6.55 9.45 -1.79
CA LEU A 30 5.10 9.41 -1.78
C LEU A 30 4.60 8.51 -0.65
N LYS A 31 5.15 7.29 -0.55
CA LYS A 31 4.83 6.34 0.52
C LYS A 31 4.99 6.95 1.91
N HIS A 32 6.10 7.64 2.18
CA HIS A 32 6.30 8.30 3.48
C HIS A 32 5.33 9.45 3.75
N LYS A 33 4.83 10.13 2.70
CA LYS A 33 3.84 11.20 2.84
C LYS A 33 2.43 10.64 3.07
N THR A 34 2.10 9.51 2.45
CA THR A 34 0.74 8.94 2.47
C THR A 34 0.55 7.91 3.57
N GLU A 35 1.53 7.05 3.77
CA GLU A 35 1.54 6.06 4.86
C GLU A 35 2.27 6.70 6.03
N GLY A 36 1.52 7.13 7.05
CA GLY A 36 2.11 7.54 8.32
C GLY A 36 3.11 6.47 8.80
N LEU A 37 4.16 6.88 9.51
CA LEU A 37 5.45 6.16 9.63
C LEU A 37 5.40 4.68 10.11
N LYS A 38 4.25 4.16 10.52
CA LYS A 38 4.01 2.78 10.97
C LYS A 38 2.60 2.27 10.67
N GLN A 39 1.91 2.78 9.64
CA GLN A 39 0.50 2.44 9.39
C GLN A 39 0.26 0.93 9.30
N GLN A 40 1.15 0.19 8.62
CA GLN A 40 1.02 -1.26 8.49
C GLN A 40 1.19 -1.99 9.83
N ASP A 41 2.18 -1.59 10.64
CA ASP A 41 2.41 -2.17 11.96
C ASP A 41 1.22 -1.91 12.89
N THR A 42 0.71 -0.67 12.91
CA THR A 42 -0.49 -0.32 13.68
C THR A 42 -1.69 -1.16 13.26
N LEU A 43 -1.90 -1.39 11.96
CA LEU A 43 -3.00 -2.23 11.48
C LEU A 43 -2.80 -3.70 11.87
N ASN A 44 -1.56 -4.19 11.91
CA ASN A 44 -1.24 -5.57 12.27
C ASN A 44 -1.51 -5.85 13.76
N ASP A 45 -1.34 -4.85 14.62
CA ASP A 45 -1.63 -4.96 16.07
C ASP A 45 -3.13 -5.02 16.37
N LEU A 46 -3.99 -4.59 15.43
CA LEU A 46 -5.44 -4.65 15.61
C LEU A 46 -5.97 -6.08 15.46
N PRO A 47 -6.99 -6.49 16.24
CA PRO A 47 -7.74 -7.72 16.03
C PRO A 47 -8.29 -7.83 14.60
N LYS A 48 -8.35 -9.06 14.06
CA LYS A 48 -8.80 -9.34 12.69
C LYS A 48 -10.15 -8.69 12.36
N ALA A 49 -11.10 -8.72 13.30
CA ALA A 49 -12.44 -8.15 13.10
C ALA A 49 -12.39 -6.62 12.90
N ILE A 50 -11.60 -5.90 13.70
CA ILE A 50 -11.45 -4.45 13.57
C ILE A 50 -10.75 -4.11 12.26
N ARG A 51 -9.67 -4.83 11.93
CA ARG A 51 -8.94 -4.63 10.67
C ARG A 51 -9.85 -4.86 9.46
N SER A 52 -10.62 -5.94 9.46
CA SER A 52 -11.60 -6.26 8.42
C SER A 52 -12.70 -5.19 8.32
N SER A 53 -13.19 -4.67 9.46
CA SER A 53 -14.14 -3.56 9.45
C SER A 53 -13.57 -2.28 8.82
N ILE A 54 -12.30 -1.94 9.09
CA ILE A 54 -11.62 -0.79 8.49
C ILE A 54 -11.47 -0.98 6.99
N LEU A 55 -10.98 -2.15 6.55
CA LEU A 55 -10.81 -2.47 5.13
C LEU A 55 -12.14 -2.40 4.37
N ASN A 56 -13.19 -3.00 4.93
CA ASN A 56 -14.53 -2.94 4.34
C ASN A 56 -15.04 -1.50 4.24
N TYR A 57 -14.92 -0.70 5.29
CA TYR A 57 -15.35 0.70 5.25
C TYR A 57 -14.62 1.51 4.17
N LEU A 58 -13.30 1.30 4.02
CA LEU A 58 -12.47 2.06 3.08
C LEU A 58 -12.60 1.60 1.62
N PHE A 59 -12.75 0.30 1.38
CA PHE A 59 -12.55 -0.27 0.03
C PHE A 59 -13.78 -0.98 -0.54
N LEU A 60 -14.75 -1.40 0.27
CA LEU A 60 -15.93 -2.11 -0.22
C LEU A 60 -16.72 -1.33 -1.30
N PRO A 61 -16.94 -0.01 -1.19
CA PRO A 61 -17.64 0.75 -2.23
C PRO A 61 -16.87 0.82 -3.55
N ILE A 62 -15.55 0.64 -3.52
CA ILE A 62 -14.69 0.61 -4.71
C ILE A 62 -14.82 -0.77 -5.35
N ILE A 63 -14.68 -1.84 -4.57
CA ILE A 63 -14.75 -3.23 -5.03
C ILE A 63 -16.09 -3.52 -5.69
N GLN A 64 -17.20 -3.05 -5.11
CA GLN A 64 -18.55 -3.21 -5.65
C GLN A 64 -18.75 -2.60 -7.05
N LYS A 65 -17.90 -1.64 -7.45
CA LYS A 65 -17.99 -0.97 -8.75
C LYS A 65 -17.09 -1.61 -9.82
N VAL A 66 -16.24 -2.56 -9.44
CA VAL A 66 -15.35 -3.24 -10.39
C VAL A 66 -16.12 -4.37 -11.07
N TYR A 67 -16.11 -4.37 -12.40
CA TYR A 67 -16.82 -5.36 -13.21
C TYR A 67 -16.43 -6.81 -12.89
N LEU A 68 -15.18 -7.05 -12.45
CA LEU A 68 -14.68 -8.37 -12.04
C LEU A 68 -15.49 -9.02 -10.92
N PHE A 69 -16.17 -8.21 -10.09
CA PHE A 69 -16.97 -8.71 -8.96
C PHE A 69 -18.48 -8.54 -9.17
N GLN A 70 -18.92 -8.25 -10.39
CA GLN A 70 -20.33 -8.11 -10.69
C GLN A 70 -21.07 -9.45 -10.55
N GLY A 71 -22.18 -9.46 -9.82
CA GLY A 71 -22.98 -10.67 -9.56
C GLY A 71 -22.45 -11.57 -8.45
N VAL A 72 -21.34 -11.19 -7.81
CA VAL A 72 -20.79 -11.91 -6.66
C VAL A 72 -21.54 -11.54 -5.38
N SER A 73 -21.76 -12.51 -4.49
CA SER A 73 -22.45 -12.29 -3.22
C SER A 73 -21.71 -11.29 -2.32
N PHE A 74 -22.46 -10.54 -1.51
CA PHE A 74 -21.89 -9.63 -0.54
C PHE A 74 -20.97 -10.35 0.47
N ASP A 75 -21.35 -11.55 0.92
CA ASP A 75 -20.55 -12.33 1.89
C ASP A 75 -19.17 -12.69 1.33
N PHE A 76 -19.09 -13.03 0.04
CA PHE A 76 -17.80 -13.23 -0.63
C PHE A 76 -16.97 -11.95 -0.69
N LEU A 77 -17.59 -10.81 -1.02
CA LEU A 77 -16.91 -9.52 -1.04
C LEU A 77 -16.39 -9.10 0.33
N PHE A 78 -17.12 -9.44 1.39
CA PHE A 78 -16.75 -9.15 2.77
C PHE A 78 -15.58 -10.00 3.29
N GLN A 79 -15.33 -11.16 2.67
CA GLN A 79 -14.24 -12.08 3.01
C GLN A 79 -12.89 -11.71 2.36
N LEU A 80 -12.88 -10.82 1.37
CA LEU A 80 -11.66 -10.27 0.73
C LEU A 80 -10.90 -9.32 1.67
#